data_AF-A0A2T6C3W9-F1
#
_entry.id   AF-A0A2T6C3W9-F1
#
_cell.length_a   1.000
_cell.length_b   1.000
_cell.length_c   1.000
_cell.angle_alpha   90.00
_cell.angle_beta   90.00
_cell.angle_gamma   90.00
#
_symmetry.space_group_name_H-M   'P 1'
#
loop_
_entity.id
_entity.type
_entity.pdbx_description
1 polymer ?
#
loop_
_entity_poly.entity_id
_entity_poly.type
_entity_poly.pdbx_seq_one_letter_code
_entity_poly.pdbx_strand_id
1 'polypeptide(L)'
;MITEKTYKWVEELLDPKVTEISDEDYDRLVENYFRVDKTDWFEEDDTRIWKDQKQVSDFWSLIRKFSMPIGKKRKLYDFSYFNFPEIDYVENNNFYDRNEKSIFDEKVFFNGAIFLDIMQFSMTIFTKEVEFKRVKFHDLYIINSEFRKSVIFDNSQYLSLTVSNSSFNEDSYFRNNIFNNEFNFNNNTFTGLVWFNESNFLSKTYFDNITFLDNRVIFNEVEFNDDIEFYKCIFYREAQFTPTFFSKKVELIQCEFWDDVHFNQSQFNGITVFDKPIFKKKADFSFCYFEDINLKEINTNWQYRENNYTEPAELYFRDVFFNSKTFFKNSDLTKLELDNCDVSNITFSRCIWNDEKNRLKLVNELPIQSLEAKNKLKLANHHPSKKEETQKLIDKLRDSENHYRQLKKNFDSTKSWELSGKAYVSEMEMRKRRLYLEGKLYQWAIYKFYDVFGGYTQDFRKPIVSIFKLIFAFSTIYFFIDYNVLNAIQRGIKGALPYMEIGIEDPFTGFWLIPRNIELVLGGTFLAFFILALRKRFKQ
;
A
#
# COMPACT_ATOMS: atom_id res chain seq x y z
N MET A 1 -4.80 30.94 -40.57
CA MET A 1 -4.28 30.55 -41.89
C MET A 1 -3.09 31.42 -42.24
N ILE A 2 -2.02 30.80 -42.71
CA ILE A 2 -0.79 31.47 -43.14
C ILE A 2 -1.05 32.15 -44.48
N THR A 3 -0.68 33.42 -44.62
CA THR A 3 -0.95 34.16 -45.87
C THR A 3 0.06 33.79 -46.96
N GLU A 4 -0.35 33.87 -48.24
CA GLU A 4 0.58 33.67 -49.38
C GLU A 4 1.81 34.60 -49.30
N LYS A 5 1.61 35.83 -48.80
CA LYS A 5 2.70 36.78 -48.54
C LYS A 5 3.69 36.26 -47.49
N THR A 6 3.20 35.57 -46.45
CA THR A 6 4.05 34.95 -45.44
C THR A 6 4.84 33.79 -46.03
N TYR A 7 4.21 32.92 -46.83
CA TYR A 7 4.91 31.82 -47.49
C TYR A 7 6.04 32.31 -48.40
N LYS A 8 5.79 33.32 -49.23
CA LYS A 8 6.85 33.92 -50.08
C LYS A 8 8.01 34.47 -49.26
N TRP A 9 7.71 35.15 -48.15
CA TRP A 9 8.75 35.66 -47.25
C TRP A 9 9.53 34.54 -46.55
N VAL A 10 8.88 33.45 -46.17
CA VAL A 10 9.54 32.24 -45.63
C VAL A 10 10.49 31.64 -46.66
N GLU A 11 10.09 31.55 -47.93
CA GLU A 11 10.99 31.06 -48.99
C GLU A 11 12.23 31.94 -49.16
N GLU A 12 12.10 33.27 -49.03
CA GLU A 12 13.24 34.20 -49.01
C GLU A 12 14.16 33.96 -47.80
N LEU A 13 13.58 33.72 -46.62
CA LEU A 13 14.33 33.43 -45.40
C LEU A 13 15.08 32.10 -45.45
N LEU A 14 14.62 31.15 -46.26
CA LEU A 14 15.27 29.86 -46.46
C LEU A 14 16.51 29.95 -47.37
N ASP A 15 16.71 31.05 -48.11
CA ASP A 15 17.92 31.27 -48.94
C ASP A 15 19.18 31.05 -48.08
N PRO A 16 20.12 30.17 -48.48
CA PRO A 16 21.37 29.92 -47.75
C PRO A 16 22.19 31.17 -47.44
N LYS A 17 22.01 32.27 -48.19
CA LYS A 17 22.69 33.56 -47.97
C LYS A 17 22.15 34.33 -46.77
N VAL A 18 20.90 34.08 -46.36
CA VAL A 18 20.31 34.69 -45.18
C VAL A 18 20.76 33.86 -43.99
N THR A 19 21.72 34.34 -43.20
CA THR A 19 22.26 33.57 -42.04
C THR A 19 21.73 34.07 -40.70
N GLU A 20 21.29 35.32 -40.63
CA GLU A 20 20.75 35.96 -39.42
C GLU A 20 19.58 36.88 -39.80
N ILE A 21 18.67 37.12 -38.86
CA ILE A 21 17.56 38.06 -38.97
C ILE A 21 17.50 38.96 -37.74
N SER A 22 16.84 40.12 -37.88
CA SER A 22 16.62 41.02 -36.74
C SER A 22 15.66 40.40 -35.70
N ASP A 23 15.70 40.90 -34.46
CA ASP A 23 14.75 40.45 -33.43
C ASP A 23 13.30 40.75 -33.84
N GLU A 24 13.04 41.89 -34.52
CA GLU A 24 11.73 42.27 -35.04
C GLU A 24 11.24 41.29 -36.14
N ASP A 25 12.14 40.88 -37.04
CA ASP A 25 11.83 39.90 -38.07
C ASP A 25 11.59 38.51 -37.47
N TYR A 26 12.35 38.12 -36.45
CA TYR A 26 12.11 36.87 -35.74
C TYR A 26 10.75 36.88 -35.03
N ASP A 27 10.42 37.95 -34.31
CA ASP A 27 9.12 38.08 -33.65
C ASP A 27 7.98 38.04 -34.70
N ARG A 28 8.17 38.68 -35.86
CA ARG A 28 7.23 38.59 -36.98
C ARG A 28 7.10 37.16 -37.52
N LEU A 29 8.20 36.40 -37.61
CA LEU A 29 8.19 34.99 -38.01
C LEU A 29 7.44 34.13 -36.99
N VAL A 30 7.67 34.37 -35.70
CA VAL A 30 6.98 33.68 -34.60
C VAL A 30 5.46 33.88 -34.70
N GLU A 31 5.01 35.13 -34.76
CA GLU A 31 3.56 35.45 -34.74
C GLU A 31 2.85 35.01 -36.01
N ASN A 32 3.48 35.19 -37.19
CA ASN A 32 2.80 35.00 -38.48
C ASN A 32 3.02 33.63 -39.12
N TYR A 33 3.89 32.80 -38.55
CA TYR A 33 4.20 31.47 -39.12
C TYR A 33 4.24 30.38 -38.04
N PHE A 34 5.07 30.51 -37.00
CA PHE A 34 5.22 29.44 -36.00
C PHE A 34 3.97 29.24 -35.13
N ARG A 35 3.33 30.32 -34.69
CA ARG A 35 2.11 30.29 -33.84
C ARG A 35 0.80 30.20 -34.63
N VAL A 36 0.86 30.31 -35.96
CA VAL A 36 -0.33 30.18 -36.80
C VAL A 36 -0.73 28.72 -36.88
N ASP A 37 -2.05 28.49 -36.86
CA ASP A 37 -2.67 27.18 -37.04
C ASP A 37 -2.23 26.54 -38.37
N LYS A 38 -1.94 25.23 -38.33
CA LYS A 38 -1.45 24.40 -39.45
C LYS A 38 -2.38 23.21 -39.71
N THR A 39 -3.61 23.24 -39.19
CA THR A 39 -4.63 22.22 -39.46
C THR A 39 -4.96 22.07 -40.94
N ASP A 40 -4.67 23.08 -41.78
CA ASP A 40 -4.80 23.03 -43.23
C ASP A 40 -3.68 22.24 -43.94
N TRP A 41 -2.63 21.82 -43.22
CA TRP A 41 -1.48 21.09 -43.78
C TRP A 41 -1.72 19.58 -43.91
N PHE A 42 -2.75 19.04 -43.28
CA PHE A 42 -3.09 17.62 -43.29
C PHE A 42 -4.59 17.39 -43.54
N GLU A 43 -4.97 16.15 -43.87
CA GLU A 43 -6.38 15.72 -43.87
C GLU A 43 -6.71 15.04 -42.54
N GLU A 44 -7.81 15.44 -41.91
CA GLU A 44 -8.34 14.75 -40.72
C GLU A 44 -9.04 13.45 -41.16
N ASP A 45 -8.24 12.42 -41.47
CA ASP A 45 -8.66 11.02 -41.44
C ASP A 45 -8.06 10.31 -40.22
N ASP A 46 -8.37 9.02 -40.02
CA ASP A 46 -7.87 8.21 -38.90
C ASP A 46 -6.32 8.11 -38.85
N THR A 47 -5.60 8.56 -39.89
CA THR A 47 -4.14 8.45 -40.01
C THR A 47 -3.39 9.76 -40.24
N ARG A 48 -4.08 10.92 -40.29
CA ARG A 48 -3.51 12.26 -40.59
C ARG A 48 -2.50 12.26 -41.75
N ILE A 49 -2.99 12.31 -42.98
CA ILE A 49 -2.12 12.40 -44.16
C ILE A 49 -1.65 13.85 -44.36
N TRP A 50 -0.36 14.11 -44.13
CA TRP A 50 0.28 15.42 -44.37
C TRP A 50 0.46 15.67 -45.87
N LYS A 51 -0.12 16.76 -46.37
CA LYS A 51 -0.25 17.06 -47.81
C LYS A 51 1.05 17.57 -48.45
N ASP A 52 1.82 18.36 -47.70
CA ASP A 52 2.99 19.07 -48.20
C ASP A 52 4.19 18.90 -47.27
N GLN A 53 4.99 17.88 -47.54
CA GLN A 53 6.22 17.60 -46.81
C GLN A 53 7.26 18.72 -46.94
N LYS A 54 7.18 19.56 -48.00
CA LYS A 54 8.05 20.72 -48.13
C LYS A 54 7.75 21.73 -47.02
N GLN A 55 6.49 21.99 -46.71
CA GLN A 55 6.11 22.93 -45.64
C GLN A 55 6.57 22.47 -44.26
N VAL A 56 6.50 21.16 -44.00
CA VAL A 56 7.02 20.55 -42.78
C VAL A 56 8.54 20.73 -42.69
N SER A 57 9.26 20.41 -43.77
CA SER A 57 10.71 20.54 -43.82
C SER A 57 11.18 22.00 -43.73
N ASP A 58 10.48 22.92 -44.39
CA ASP A 58 10.71 24.36 -44.33
C ASP A 58 10.53 24.89 -42.89
N PHE A 59 9.49 24.44 -42.19
CA PHE A 59 9.25 24.79 -40.79
C PHE A 59 10.43 24.39 -39.89
N TRP A 60 10.86 23.13 -39.97
CA TRP A 60 11.97 22.65 -39.15
C TRP A 60 13.31 23.27 -39.54
N SER A 61 13.52 23.56 -40.82
CA SER A 61 14.68 24.31 -41.32
C SER A 61 14.74 25.71 -40.71
N LEU A 62 13.62 26.43 -40.62
CA LEU A 62 13.56 27.73 -39.95
C LEU A 62 13.81 27.63 -38.44
N ILE A 63 13.34 26.56 -37.77
CA ILE A 63 13.65 26.31 -36.35
C ILE A 63 15.15 26.19 -36.14
N ARG A 64 15.83 25.34 -36.93
CA ARG A 64 17.28 25.14 -36.86
C ARG A 64 18.05 26.41 -37.21
N LYS A 65 17.60 27.13 -38.24
CA LYS A 65 18.28 28.33 -38.78
C LYS A 65 18.16 29.55 -37.89
N PHE A 66 17.03 29.77 -37.22
CA PHE A 66 16.77 31.00 -36.47
C PHE A 66 16.48 30.73 -34.99
N SER A 67 15.48 29.90 -34.67
CA SER A 67 15.03 29.71 -33.28
C SER A 67 16.11 29.11 -32.38
N MET A 68 16.87 28.13 -32.88
CA MET A 68 17.94 27.47 -32.12
C MET A 68 19.12 28.43 -31.84
N PRO A 69 19.72 29.13 -32.81
CA PRO A 69 20.76 30.13 -32.54
C PRO A 69 20.29 31.28 -31.63
N ILE A 70 19.08 31.79 -31.84
CA ILE A 70 18.52 32.87 -31.01
C ILE A 70 18.30 32.39 -29.58
N GLY A 71 17.76 31.18 -29.39
CA GLY A 71 17.55 30.62 -28.07
C GLY A 71 18.85 30.45 -27.29
N LYS A 72 19.90 29.98 -27.97
CA LYS A 72 21.26 29.89 -27.40
C LYS A 72 21.82 31.26 -27.01
N LYS A 73 21.69 32.26 -27.88
CA LYS A 73 22.12 33.65 -27.60
C LYS A 73 21.37 34.25 -26.40
N ARG A 74 20.07 33.99 -26.29
CA ARG A 74 19.18 34.48 -25.23
C ARG A 74 19.24 33.66 -23.94
N LYS A 75 19.93 32.50 -23.95
CA LYS A 75 19.97 31.53 -22.84
C LYS A 75 18.58 30.95 -22.47
N LEU A 76 17.71 30.86 -23.47
CA LEU A 76 16.35 30.34 -23.35
C LEU A 76 15.82 29.98 -24.75
N TYR A 77 15.53 28.71 -24.97
CA TYR A 77 14.79 28.24 -26.13
C TYR A 77 13.28 28.42 -25.85
N ASP A 78 12.70 29.50 -26.34
CA ASP A 78 11.27 29.81 -26.17
C ASP A 78 10.47 29.41 -27.40
N PHE A 79 9.70 28.34 -27.26
CA PHE A 79 8.77 27.80 -28.24
C PHE A 79 7.31 27.95 -27.77
N SER A 80 7.05 28.88 -26.86
CA SER A 80 5.73 29.06 -26.29
C SER A 80 4.70 29.40 -27.37
N TYR A 81 3.57 28.69 -27.34
CA TYR A 81 2.44 28.80 -28.27
C TYR A 81 2.73 28.42 -29.73
N PHE A 82 3.85 27.74 -30.01
CA PHE A 82 4.13 27.26 -31.36
C PHE A 82 3.19 26.12 -31.73
N ASN A 83 2.74 26.08 -32.98
CA ASN A 83 2.05 24.93 -33.56
C ASN A 83 3.07 24.14 -34.40
N PHE A 84 3.54 23.03 -33.84
CA PHE A 84 4.49 22.12 -34.46
C PHE A 84 3.78 21.15 -35.40
N PRO A 85 4.26 21.00 -36.65
CA PRO A 85 3.79 19.97 -37.56
C PRO A 85 4.36 18.59 -37.19
N GLU A 86 4.12 17.58 -38.03
CA GLU A 86 4.80 16.28 -37.95
C GLU A 86 6.33 16.41 -37.99
N ILE A 87 7.02 15.37 -37.50
CA ILE A 87 8.46 15.19 -37.62
C ILE A 87 8.89 15.21 -39.09
N ASP A 88 10.02 15.86 -39.38
CA ASP A 88 10.68 15.71 -40.67
C ASP A 88 11.52 14.42 -40.69
N TYR A 89 10.98 13.35 -41.29
CA TYR A 89 11.68 12.06 -41.41
C TYR A 89 12.90 12.10 -42.36
N VAL A 90 13.08 13.17 -43.15
CA VAL A 90 14.21 13.30 -44.07
C VAL A 90 15.49 13.64 -43.29
N GLU A 91 15.39 14.58 -42.36
CA GLU A 91 16.53 15.07 -41.56
C GLU A 91 16.73 14.27 -40.26
N ASN A 92 15.73 13.51 -39.82
CA ASN A 92 15.79 12.52 -38.72
C ASN A 92 16.15 13.09 -37.33
N ASN A 93 16.23 14.41 -37.21
CA ASN A 93 16.38 15.16 -35.97
C ASN A 93 15.76 16.55 -36.22
N ASN A 94 14.68 16.87 -35.51
CA ASN A 94 13.85 18.04 -35.83
C ASN A 94 14.55 19.36 -35.45
N PHE A 95 15.00 19.45 -34.19
CA PHE A 95 15.63 20.65 -33.60
C PHE A 95 17.12 20.79 -33.90
N TYR A 96 17.78 19.72 -34.36
CA TYR A 96 19.22 19.68 -34.65
C TYR A 96 19.42 18.95 -35.96
N ASP A 97 20.53 19.17 -36.66
CA ASP A 97 20.79 18.39 -37.88
C ASP A 97 21.11 16.91 -37.55
N ARG A 98 20.96 16.01 -38.53
CA ARG A 98 21.12 14.55 -38.36
C ARG A 98 22.42 14.11 -37.66
N ASN A 99 23.49 14.87 -37.83
CA ASN A 99 24.82 14.54 -37.31
C ASN A 99 25.13 15.20 -35.96
N GLU A 100 24.23 16.04 -35.47
CA GLU A 100 24.41 16.76 -34.22
C GLU A 100 23.83 15.99 -33.04
N LYS A 101 24.43 16.20 -31.86
CA LYS A 101 23.89 15.66 -30.63
C LYS A 101 22.68 16.51 -30.22
N SER A 102 21.56 15.87 -29.90
CA SER A 102 20.35 16.55 -29.42
C SER A 102 20.52 17.04 -27.98
N ILE A 103 21.22 18.16 -27.80
CA ILE A 103 21.54 18.72 -26.47
C ILE A 103 21.00 20.14 -26.35
N PHE A 104 19.97 20.31 -25.52
CA PHE A 104 19.53 21.62 -25.09
C PHE A 104 20.39 22.10 -23.92
N ASP A 105 21.32 23.01 -24.23
CA ASP A 105 22.30 23.59 -23.30
C ASP A 105 21.75 24.74 -22.43
N GLU A 106 20.51 25.14 -22.69
CA GLU A 106 19.80 26.24 -22.03
C GLU A 106 18.37 25.84 -21.65
N LYS A 107 17.65 26.70 -20.92
CA LYS A 107 16.26 26.41 -20.52
C LYS A 107 15.37 26.27 -21.77
N VAL A 108 14.35 25.41 -21.72
CA VAL A 108 13.45 25.18 -22.88
C VAL A 108 11.99 25.31 -22.45
N PHE A 109 11.25 26.23 -23.06
CA PHE A 109 9.83 26.44 -22.77
C PHE A 109 8.98 26.14 -24.00
N PHE A 110 8.07 25.20 -23.86
CA PHE A 110 7.03 24.85 -24.83
C PHE A 110 5.65 25.30 -24.35
N ASN A 111 5.57 26.29 -23.46
CA ASN A 111 4.34 26.63 -22.76
C ASN A 111 3.22 27.02 -23.73
N GLY A 112 2.07 26.34 -23.64
CA GLY A 112 0.94 26.58 -24.55
C GLY A 112 1.14 26.08 -25.99
N ALA A 113 2.23 25.36 -26.29
CA ALA A 113 2.48 24.81 -27.62
C ALA A 113 1.48 23.70 -27.98
N ILE A 114 1.33 23.47 -29.29
CA ILE A 114 0.52 22.39 -29.85
C ILE A 114 1.42 21.57 -30.77
N PHE A 115 1.54 20.28 -30.49
CA PHE A 115 2.18 19.30 -31.38
C PHE A 115 1.08 18.54 -32.10
N LEU A 116 0.92 18.86 -33.39
CA LEU A 116 -0.17 18.38 -34.22
C LEU A 116 0.02 16.93 -34.67
N ASP A 117 1.17 16.32 -34.40
CA ASP A 117 1.44 14.91 -34.67
C ASP A 117 2.47 14.37 -33.68
N ILE A 118 2.99 13.17 -33.97
CA ILE A 118 4.09 12.53 -33.26
C ILE A 118 5.22 13.52 -33.03
N MET A 119 5.66 13.61 -31.77
CA MET A 119 6.85 14.34 -31.37
C MET A 119 7.78 13.40 -30.62
N GLN A 120 9.07 13.38 -31.01
CA GLN A 120 10.05 12.46 -30.44
C GLN A 120 11.28 13.19 -29.90
N PHE A 121 11.58 12.96 -28.63
CA PHE A 121 12.84 13.30 -27.96
C PHE A 121 13.60 12.02 -27.66
N SER A 122 14.29 11.51 -28.68
CA SER A 122 15.17 10.35 -28.57
C SER A 122 16.61 10.77 -28.33
N MET A 123 17.30 10.11 -27.40
CA MET A 123 18.71 10.39 -27.08
C MET A 123 18.98 11.88 -26.79
N THR A 124 17.98 12.58 -26.23
CA THR A 124 18.01 14.02 -26.02
C THR A 124 18.45 14.34 -24.61
N ILE A 125 19.37 15.29 -24.46
CA ILE A 125 19.87 15.76 -23.17
C ILE A 125 19.40 17.18 -22.93
N PHE A 126 18.59 17.37 -21.90
CA PHE A 126 18.19 18.68 -21.38
C PHE A 126 19.04 19.01 -20.16
N THR A 127 19.93 20.00 -20.32
CA THR A 127 20.90 20.34 -19.27
C THR A 127 20.33 21.30 -18.20
N LYS A 128 19.25 22.00 -18.53
CA LYS A 128 18.55 22.96 -17.66
C LYS A 128 17.05 22.66 -17.65
N GLU A 129 16.29 23.49 -16.93
CA GLU A 129 14.85 23.37 -16.74
C GLU A 129 14.09 23.31 -18.07
N VAL A 130 13.09 22.43 -18.14
CA VAL A 130 12.20 22.28 -19.29
C VAL A 130 10.75 22.42 -18.85
N GLU A 131 9.97 23.22 -19.58
CA GLU A 131 8.55 23.42 -19.30
C GLU A 131 7.68 23.05 -20.51
N PHE A 132 6.77 22.12 -20.27
CA PHE A 132 5.63 21.75 -21.10
C PHE A 132 4.35 22.05 -20.32
N LYS A 133 4.11 23.33 -19.98
CA LYS A 133 2.85 23.72 -19.32
C LYS A 133 1.78 24.02 -20.35
N ARG A 134 0.56 23.52 -20.15
CA ARG A 134 -0.60 23.79 -21.03
C ARG A 134 -0.37 23.37 -22.48
N VAL A 135 0.40 22.30 -22.68
CA VAL A 135 0.75 21.80 -24.02
C VAL A 135 -0.30 20.80 -24.48
N LYS A 136 -0.55 20.79 -25.79
CA LYS A 136 -1.34 19.72 -26.42
C LYS A 136 -0.41 18.87 -27.28
N PHE A 137 -0.25 17.61 -26.90
CA PHE A 137 0.43 16.60 -27.70
C PHE A 137 -0.61 15.70 -28.36
N HIS A 138 -0.38 15.40 -29.64
CA HIS A 138 -0.89 14.16 -30.19
C HIS A 138 -0.14 13.00 -29.51
N ASP A 139 0.99 12.55 -30.05
CA ASP A 139 1.83 11.54 -29.41
C ASP A 139 3.18 12.15 -28.97
N LEU A 140 3.61 11.84 -27.75
CA LEU A 140 4.92 12.22 -27.26
C LEU A 140 5.75 10.98 -26.90
N TYR A 141 6.92 10.86 -27.52
CA TYR A 141 7.89 9.82 -27.25
C TYR A 141 9.17 10.42 -26.66
N ILE A 142 9.53 10.04 -25.43
CA ILE A 142 10.78 10.41 -24.78
C ILE A 142 11.56 9.12 -24.54
N ILE A 143 12.65 8.91 -25.28
CA ILE A 143 13.34 7.62 -25.31
C ILE A 143 14.85 7.82 -25.13
N ASN A 144 15.49 7.09 -24.21
CA ASN A 144 16.92 7.19 -23.95
C ASN A 144 17.38 8.64 -23.63
N SER A 145 16.54 9.43 -22.98
CA SER A 145 16.77 10.86 -22.77
C SER A 145 17.16 11.18 -21.32
N GLU A 146 17.83 12.30 -21.12
CA GLU A 146 18.34 12.75 -19.82
C GLU A 146 17.81 14.17 -19.51
N PHE A 147 17.12 14.33 -18.38
CA PHE A 147 16.74 15.61 -17.82
C PHE A 147 17.58 15.89 -16.58
N ARG A 148 18.56 16.80 -16.71
CA ARG A 148 19.50 17.12 -15.61
C ARG A 148 18.94 18.05 -14.56
N LYS A 149 17.88 18.78 -14.92
CA LYS A 149 17.15 19.70 -14.06
C LYS A 149 15.66 19.44 -14.16
N SER A 150 14.89 20.15 -13.34
CA SER A 150 13.46 19.91 -13.21
C SER A 150 12.73 20.01 -14.54
N VAL A 151 11.72 19.15 -14.70
CA VAL A 151 10.84 19.14 -15.87
C VAL A 151 9.39 19.27 -15.43
N ILE A 152 8.65 20.13 -16.11
CA ILE A 152 7.25 20.41 -15.79
C ILE A 152 6.39 20.04 -16.99
N PHE A 153 5.47 19.09 -16.81
CA PHE A 153 4.48 18.65 -17.81
C PHE A 153 3.06 19.10 -17.48
N ASP A 154 2.88 20.03 -16.54
CA ASP A 154 1.58 20.31 -15.93
C ASP A 154 0.53 20.92 -16.86
N ASN A 155 -0.75 20.67 -16.56
CA ASN A 155 -1.93 21.25 -17.22
C ASN A 155 -2.02 20.94 -18.72
N SER A 156 -1.43 19.84 -19.15
CA SER A 156 -1.28 19.44 -20.56
C SER A 156 -2.24 18.32 -20.94
N GLN A 157 -2.44 18.15 -22.24
CA GLN A 157 -3.27 17.12 -22.84
C GLN A 157 -2.43 16.28 -23.78
N TYR A 158 -2.58 14.96 -23.69
CA TYR A 158 -1.85 13.99 -24.50
C TYR A 158 -2.87 13.06 -25.16
N LEU A 159 -2.72 12.79 -26.46
CA LEU A 159 -3.35 11.61 -27.01
C LEU A 159 -2.61 10.38 -26.45
N SER A 160 -1.29 10.30 -26.64
CA SER A 160 -0.43 9.24 -26.06
C SER A 160 0.85 9.83 -25.46
N LEU A 161 1.36 9.19 -24.41
CA LEU A 161 2.68 9.49 -23.85
C LEU A 161 3.46 8.20 -23.58
N THR A 162 4.63 8.09 -24.20
CA THR A 162 5.59 7.03 -23.93
C THR A 162 6.92 7.62 -23.48
N VAL A 163 7.34 7.27 -22.26
CA VAL A 163 8.65 7.62 -21.72
C VAL A 163 9.41 6.35 -21.39
N SER A 164 10.57 6.14 -22.01
CA SER A 164 11.35 4.93 -21.78
C SER A 164 12.85 5.13 -21.70
N ASN A 165 13.50 4.29 -20.88
CA ASN A 165 14.95 4.26 -20.72
C ASN A 165 15.56 5.64 -20.42
N SER A 166 14.81 6.50 -19.73
CA SER A 166 15.16 7.90 -19.51
C SER A 166 15.46 8.18 -18.04
N SER A 167 16.25 9.23 -17.80
CA SER A 167 16.67 9.65 -16.46
C SER A 167 16.22 11.07 -16.16
N PHE A 168 15.72 11.27 -14.94
CA PHE A 168 15.24 12.55 -14.42
C PHE A 168 15.96 12.84 -13.11
N ASN A 169 16.91 13.77 -13.17
CA ASN A 169 17.90 13.97 -12.10
C ASN A 169 17.43 14.97 -11.01
N GLU A 170 16.28 15.61 -11.21
CA GLU A 170 15.61 16.52 -10.27
C GLU A 170 14.09 16.30 -10.36
N ASP A 171 13.30 17.19 -9.76
CA ASP A 171 11.85 17.07 -9.70
C ASP A 171 11.15 17.02 -11.08
N SER A 172 10.18 16.11 -11.21
CA SER A 172 9.34 15.93 -12.38
C SER A 172 7.87 16.11 -12.02
N TYR A 173 7.21 17.09 -12.65
CA TYR A 173 5.83 17.46 -12.36
C TYR A 173 4.93 17.05 -13.53
N PHE A 174 3.87 16.30 -13.24
CA PHE A 174 2.86 15.80 -14.18
C PHE A 174 1.46 16.09 -13.63
N ARG A 175 1.19 17.32 -13.19
CA ARG A 175 -0.06 17.66 -12.50
C ARG A 175 -1.15 18.11 -13.46
N ASN A 176 -2.40 17.79 -13.13
CA ASN A 176 -3.59 18.29 -13.83
C ASN A 176 -3.58 17.94 -15.33
N ASN A 177 -3.05 16.76 -15.67
CA ASN A 177 -2.94 16.31 -17.06
C ASN A 177 -4.11 15.42 -17.47
N ILE A 178 -4.38 15.38 -18.77
CA ILE A 178 -5.33 14.43 -19.37
C ILE A 178 -4.59 13.57 -20.38
N PHE A 179 -4.57 12.26 -20.15
CA PHE A 179 -4.02 11.25 -21.06
C PHE A 179 -5.19 10.47 -21.68
N ASN A 180 -5.46 10.68 -22.97
CA ASN A 180 -6.63 10.11 -23.63
C ASN A 180 -6.46 8.63 -23.98
N ASN A 181 -5.29 8.27 -24.51
CA ASN A 181 -4.91 6.90 -24.86
C ASN A 181 -3.83 6.37 -23.91
N GLU A 182 -3.12 5.33 -24.34
CA GLU A 182 -2.17 4.60 -23.51
C GLU A 182 -1.07 5.52 -22.94
N PHE A 183 -0.77 5.33 -21.67
CA PHE A 183 0.35 5.97 -20.99
C PHE A 183 1.36 4.89 -20.60
N ASN A 184 2.60 5.02 -21.08
CA ASN A 184 3.65 4.02 -20.93
C ASN A 184 4.92 4.62 -20.34
N PHE A 185 5.27 4.23 -19.11
CA PHE A 185 6.50 4.62 -18.43
C PHE A 185 7.35 3.40 -18.10
N ASN A 186 8.43 3.20 -18.86
CA ASN A 186 9.18 1.94 -18.80
C ASN A 186 10.68 2.17 -18.59
N ASN A 187 11.29 1.47 -17.64
CA ASN A 187 12.74 1.49 -17.39
C ASN A 187 13.30 2.90 -17.12
N ASN A 188 12.51 3.76 -16.46
CA ASN A 188 12.93 5.12 -16.13
C ASN A 188 13.53 5.18 -14.72
N THR A 189 14.45 6.13 -14.52
CA THR A 189 15.01 6.44 -13.20
C THR A 189 14.74 7.88 -12.81
N PHE A 190 14.18 8.09 -11.62
CA PHE A 190 13.92 9.40 -11.04
C PHE A 190 14.70 9.53 -9.73
N THR A 191 15.48 10.61 -9.60
CA THR A 191 16.13 10.95 -8.32
C THR A 191 15.34 12.01 -7.55
N GLY A 192 14.65 12.92 -8.24
CA GLY A 192 13.84 13.96 -7.62
C GLY A 192 12.41 13.53 -7.23
N LEU A 193 11.63 14.50 -6.77
CA LEU A 193 10.19 14.35 -6.52
C LEU A 193 9.46 14.02 -7.83
N VAL A 194 8.50 13.09 -7.77
CA VAL A 194 7.60 12.86 -8.92
C VAL A 194 6.15 13.08 -8.49
N TRP A 195 5.45 13.95 -9.22
CA TRP A 195 4.14 14.45 -8.80
C TRP A 195 3.09 14.37 -9.92
N PHE A 196 2.12 13.47 -9.79
CA PHE A 196 1.06 13.21 -10.78
C PHE A 196 -0.30 13.82 -10.44
N ASN A 197 -0.42 14.60 -9.36
CA ASN A 197 -1.71 14.97 -8.77
C ASN A 197 -2.76 15.49 -9.75
N GLU A 198 -4.03 15.18 -9.45
CA GLU A 198 -5.21 15.68 -10.17
C GLU A 198 -5.20 15.34 -11.67
N SER A 199 -4.39 14.36 -12.09
CA SER A 199 -4.34 13.89 -13.47
C SER A 199 -5.38 12.82 -13.75
N ASN A 200 -5.83 12.76 -14.99
CA ASN A 200 -6.81 11.80 -15.48
C ASN A 200 -6.22 10.94 -16.61
N PHE A 201 -6.22 9.64 -16.39
CA PHE A 201 -5.79 8.64 -17.36
C PHE A 201 -7.04 7.91 -17.88
N LEU A 202 -7.43 8.19 -19.12
CA LEU A 202 -8.68 7.69 -19.71
C LEU A 202 -8.57 6.27 -20.29
N SER A 203 -7.34 5.82 -20.52
CA SER A 203 -7.01 4.51 -21.07
C SER A 203 -5.96 3.79 -20.20
N LYS A 204 -5.50 2.62 -20.68
CA LYS A 204 -4.58 1.79 -19.92
C LYS A 204 -3.27 2.49 -19.59
N THR A 205 -2.79 2.25 -18.37
CA THR A 205 -1.60 2.90 -17.82
C THR A 205 -0.59 1.84 -17.37
N TYR A 206 0.66 1.99 -17.81
CA TYR A 206 1.72 1.04 -17.55
C TYR A 206 2.93 1.71 -16.92
N PHE A 207 3.36 1.20 -15.77
CA PHE A 207 4.62 1.55 -15.11
C PHE A 207 5.46 0.26 -14.98
N ASP A 208 6.52 0.14 -15.79
CA ASP A 208 7.37 -1.07 -15.84
C ASP A 208 8.83 -0.76 -15.47
N ASN A 209 9.40 -1.49 -14.50
CA ASN A 209 10.79 -1.41 -14.07
C ASN A 209 11.26 0.03 -13.76
N ILE A 210 10.39 0.84 -13.15
CA ILE A 210 10.73 2.21 -12.76
C ILE A 210 11.40 2.22 -11.40
N THR A 211 12.44 3.05 -11.26
CA THR A 211 13.10 3.28 -9.98
C THR A 211 12.97 4.73 -9.54
N PHE A 212 12.39 4.96 -8.37
CA PHE A 212 12.31 6.26 -7.68
C PHE A 212 13.26 6.25 -6.47
N LEU A 213 14.36 7.01 -6.55
CA LEU A 213 15.52 6.89 -5.66
C LEU A 213 15.44 7.77 -4.38
N ASP A 214 15.46 9.10 -4.53
CA ASP A 214 15.82 9.96 -3.39
C ASP A 214 14.65 10.74 -2.79
N ASN A 215 13.47 10.73 -3.42
CA ASN A 215 12.32 11.52 -2.97
C ASN A 215 10.98 10.77 -3.14
N ARG A 216 9.93 11.34 -2.54
CA ARG A 216 8.57 10.79 -2.54
C ARG A 216 7.94 10.78 -3.94
N VAL A 217 6.98 9.89 -4.14
CA VAL A 217 6.13 9.84 -5.34
C VAL A 217 4.69 10.08 -4.94
N ILE A 218 3.99 10.96 -5.65
CA ILE A 218 2.66 11.42 -5.26
C ILE A 218 1.66 11.26 -6.42
N PHE A 219 0.62 10.47 -6.18
CA PHE A 219 -0.53 10.20 -7.07
C PHE A 219 -1.85 10.63 -6.41
N ASN A 220 -1.85 11.75 -5.68
CA ASN A 220 -3.03 12.18 -4.93
C ASN A 220 -4.05 12.81 -5.88
N GLU A 221 -5.32 12.48 -5.67
CA GLU A 221 -6.46 12.91 -6.48
C GLU A 221 -6.33 12.53 -7.97
N VAL A 222 -5.60 11.45 -8.25
CA VAL A 222 -5.47 10.90 -9.61
C VAL A 222 -6.66 9.99 -9.93
N GLU A 223 -7.14 10.05 -11.17
CA GLU A 223 -8.17 9.17 -11.71
C GLU A 223 -7.60 8.27 -12.80
N PHE A 224 -7.63 6.95 -12.56
CA PHE A 224 -7.34 5.93 -13.57
C PHE A 224 -8.67 5.31 -14.03
N ASN A 225 -9.11 5.66 -15.24
CA ASN A 225 -10.41 5.26 -15.79
C ASN A 225 -10.38 3.92 -16.55
N ASP A 226 -9.19 3.34 -16.71
CA ASP A 226 -8.98 1.98 -17.25
C ASP A 226 -7.99 1.18 -16.38
N ASP A 227 -7.60 0.00 -16.85
CA ASP A 227 -6.65 -0.88 -16.18
C ASP A 227 -5.29 -0.19 -15.97
N ILE A 228 -4.72 -0.38 -14.78
CA ILE A 228 -3.37 0.08 -14.43
C ILE A 228 -2.49 -1.08 -13.95
N GLU A 229 -1.26 -1.08 -14.42
CA GLU A 229 -0.24 -2.05 -14.03
C GLU A 229 1.04 -1.36 -13.57
N PHE A 230 1.49 -1.71 -12.36
CA PHE A 230 2.84 -1.48 -11.86
C PHE A 230 3.58 -2.82 -11.83
N TYR A 231 4.55 -2.98 -12.73
CA TYR A 231 5.39 -4.17 -12.79
C TYR A 231 6.82 -3.81 -12.36
N LYS A 232 7.33 -4.46 -11.31
CA LYS A 232 8.71 -4.29 -10.80
C LYS A 232 9.13 -2.85 -10.54
N CYS A 233 8.20 -2.00 -10.10
CA CYS A 233 8.52 -0.64 -9.68
C CYS A 233 9.18 -0.63 -8.29
N ILE A 234 10.17 0.22 -8.09
CA ILE A 234 10.91 0.37 -6.83
C ILE A 234 10.75 1.80 -6.31
N PHE A 235 10.19 1.92 -5.10
CA PHE A 235 10.00 3.17 -4.38
C PHE A 235 10.92 3.18 -3.15
N TYR A 236 12.02 3.93 -3.19
CA TYR A 236 12.97 3.99 -2.07
C TYR A 236 12.51 4.91 -0.94
N ARG A 237 11.62 5.86 -1.25
CA ARG A 237 10.99 6.80 -0.31
C ARG A 237 9.47 6.63 -0.34
N GLU A 238 8.79 7.47 0.42
CA GLU A 238 7.34 7.44 0.60
C GLU A 238 6.59 7.48 -0.75
N ALA A 239 5.59 6.61 -0.90
CA ALA A 239 4.70 6.59 -2.06
C ALA A 239 3.26 6.87 -1.64
N GLN A 240 2.64 7.91 -2.20
CA GLN A 240 1.30 8.37 -1.86
C GLN A 240 0.33 8.14 -3.02
N PHE A 241 -0.76 7.45 -2.73
CA PHE A 241 -1.93 7.21 -3.58
C PHE A 241 -3.17 7.60 -2.76
N THR A 242 -3.33 8.89 -2.46
CA THR A 242 -4.25 9.34 -1.40
C THR A 242 -4.92 10.69 -1.70
N PRO A 243 -6.25 10.76 -1.87
CA PRO A 243 -7.13 9.71 -2.37
C PRO A 243 -6.86 9.46 -3.86
N THR A 244 -6.92 8.22 -4.33
CA THR A 244 -6.79 7.88 -5.76
C THR A 244 -7.99 7.03 -6.19
N PHE A 245 -8.47 7.26 -7.40
CA PHE A 245 -9.63 6.56 -7.96
C PHE A 245 -9.20 5.61 -9.06
N PHE A 246 -9.48 4.32 -8.88
CA PHE A 246 -9.21 3.28 -9.86
C PHE A 246 -10.53 2.67 -10.32
N SER A 247 -10.95 2.99 -11.55
CA SER A 247 -12.26 2.58 -12.09
C SER A 247 -12.30 1.11 -12.51
N LYS A 248 -11.15 0.52 -12.86
CA LYS A 248 -11.05 -0.88 -13.32
C LYS A 248 -9.94 -1.64 -12.58
N LYS A 249 -9.24 -2.54 -13.27
CA LYS A 249 -8.27 -3.47 -12.67
C LYS A 249 -7.01 -2.72 -12.25
N VAL A 250 -6.48 -3.08 -11.08
CA VAL A 250 -5.20 -2.56 -10.56
C VAL A 250 -4.27 -3.73 -10.28
N GLU A 251 -3.08 -3.72 -10.86
CA GLU A 251 -2.06 -4.73 -10.61
C GLU A 251 -0.77 -4.10 -10.10
N LEU A 252 -0.31 -4.54 -8.92
CA LEU A 252 1.00 -4.21 -8.36
C LEU A 252 1.78 -5.52 -8.23
N ILE A 253 2.60 -5.79 -9.23
CA ILE A 253 3.30 -7.06 -9.40
C ILE A 253 4.78 -6.85 -9.16
N GLN A 254 5.34 -7.57 -8.19
CA GLN A 254 6.76 -7.52 -7.83
C GLN A 254 7.28 -6.10 -7.51
N CYS A 255 6.41 -5.21 -7.05
CA CYS A 255 6.79 -3.87 -6.64
C CYS A 255 7.45 -3.86 -5.25
N GLU A 256 8.41 -2.96 -5.06
CA GLU A 256 9.14 -2.79 -3.81
C GLU A 256 8.92 -1.41 -3.20
N PHE A 257 8.47 -1.36 -1.95
CA PHE A 257 8.28 -0.13 -1.17
C PHE A 257 9.21 -0.16 0.04
N TRP A 258 10.24 0.67 0.01
CA TRP A 258 11.28 0.72 1.05
C TRP A 258 10.99 1.71 2.18
N ASP A 259 10.06 2.62 1.95
CA ASP A 259 9.48 3.48 2.97
C ASP A 259 7.96 3.24 3.05
N ASP A 260 7.25 4.07 3.80
CA ASP A 260 5.79 3.97 3.94
C ASP A 260 5.08 4.15 2.58
N VAL A 261 4.02 3.37 2.37
CA VAL A 261 3.10 3.51 1.24
C VAL A 261 1.69 3.76 1.73
N HIS A 262 1.04 4.77 1.15
CA HIS A 262 -0.26 5.27 1.58
C HIS A 262 -1.27 5.12 0.45
N PHE A 263 -2.28 4.27 0.65
CA PHE A 263 -3.45 4.12 -0.22
C PHE A 263 -4.72 4.71 0.41
N ASN A 264 -4.61 5.37 1.56
CA ASN A 264 -5.77 5.69 2.37
C ASN A 264 -6.78 6.56 1.61
N GLN A 265 -8.07 6.33 1.87
CA GLN A 265 -9.21 6.98 1.21
C GLN A 265 -9.33 6.71 -0.31
N SER A 266 -8.51 5.82 -0.88
CA SER A 266 -8.61 5.43 -2.29
C SER A 266 -9.76 4.46 -2.57
N GLN A 267 -10.26 4.52 -3.80
CA GLN A 267 -11.36 3.68 -4.29
C GLN A 267 -10.87 2.76 -5.39
N PHE A 268 -11.03 1.45 -5.16
CA PHE A 268 -10.68 0.41 -6.11
C PHE A 268 -11.96 -0.28 -6.60
N ASN A 269 -12.52 0.22 -7.70
CA ASN A 269 -13.83 -0.22 -8.20
C ASN A 269 -13.76 -1.46 -9.10
N GLY A 270 -12.56 -1.94 -9.41
CA GLY A 270 -12.32 -3.22 -10.08
C GLY A 270 -11.51 -4.20 -9.23
N ILE A 271 -10.92 -5.19 -9.90
CA ILE A 271 -10.09 -6.20 -9.25
C ILE A 271 -8.72 -5.60 -8.93
N THR A 272 -8.35 -5.58 -7.65
CA THR A 272 -7.03 -5.17 -7.16
C THR A 272 -6.18 -6.39 -6.87
N VAL A 273 -4.99 -6.47 -7.46
CA VAL A 273 -4.04 -7.56 -7.26
C VAL A 273 -2.70 -7.02 -6.80
N PHE A 274 -2.30 -7.42 -5.61
CA PHE A 274 -0.92 -7.30 -5.15
C PHE A 274 -0.28 -8.69 -5.26
N ASP A 275 0.67 -8.87 -6.19
CA ASP A 275 1.36 -10.14 -6.39
C ASP A 275 2.85 -9.99 -6.13
N LYS A 276 3.32 -10.66 -5.07
CA LYS A 276 4.70 -10.57 -4.57
C LYS A 276 5.15 -9.13 -4.27
N PRO A 277 4.34 -8.26 -3.64
CA PRO A 277 4.84 -6.96 -3.21
C PRO A 277 5.84 -7.16 -2.07
N ILE A 278 6.83 -6.27 -2.01
CA ILE A 278 7.75 -6.16 -0.87
C ILE A 278 7.46 -4.85 -0.17
N PHE A 279 7.01 -4.91 1.09
CA PHE A 279 6.90 -3.75 1.95
C PHE A 279 8.01 -3.82 3.02
N LYS A 280 8.79 -2.75 3.20
CA LYS A 280 9.82 -2.68 4.27
C LYS A 280 9.35 -1.92 5.51
N LYS A 281 8.35 -1.05 5.36
CA LYS A 281 7.72 -0.29 6.45
C LYS A 281 6.20 -0.38 6.37
N LYS A 282 5.44 0.68 6.63
CA LYS A 282 3.98 0.61 6.71
C LYS A 282 3.33 0.64 5.32
N ALA A 283 2.34 -0.22 5.10
CA ALA A 283 1.37 -0.09 4.02
C ALA A 283 0.00 0.26 4.61
N ASP A 284 -0.49 1.46 4.31
CA ASP A 284 -1.71 2.02 4.89
C ASP A 284 -2.88 1.96 3.90
N PHE A 285 -3.92 1.20 4.25
CA PHE A 285 -5.16 1.03 3.50
C PHE A 285 -6.38 1.60 4.25
N SER A 286 -6.18 2.60 5.11
CA SER A 286 -7.25 3.19 5.90
C SER A 286 -8.32 3.83 5.01
N PHE A 287 -9.60 3.55 5.28
CA PHE A 287 -10.76 4.08 4.56
C PHE A 287 -10.79 3.74 3.06
N CYS A 288 -10.07 2.71 2.63
CA CYS A 288 -10.15 2.25 1.25
C CYS A 288 -11.47 1.52 0.98
N TYR A 289 -12.01 1.71 -0.22
CA TYR A 289 -13.03 0.83 -0.79
C TYR A 289 -12.39 -0.16 -1.75
N PHE A 290 -12.70 -1.45 -1.61
CA PHE A 290 -12.28 -2.49 -2.55
C PHE A 290 -13.52 -3.22 -3.07
N GLU A 291 -13.75 -3.16 -4.38
CA GLU A 291 -14.71 -4.05 -5.05
C GLU A 291 -14.22 -5.48 -4.94
N ASP A 292 -12.95 -5.75 -5.28
CA ASP A 292 -12.27 -7.04 -5.12
C ASP A 292 -10.77 -6.82 -4.81
N ILE A 293 -10.21 -7.52 -3.81
CA ILE A 293 -8.78 -7.44 -3.48
C ILE A 293 -8.13 -8.81 -3.27
N ASN A 294 -7.01 -9.02 -3.97
CA ASN A 294 -6.24 -10.24 -3.99
C ASN A 294 -4.80 -9.96 -3.56
N LEU A 295 -4.41 -10.50 -2.40
CA LEU A 295 -3.10 -10.28 -1.80
C LEU A 295 -2.32 -11.60 -1.83
N LYS A 296 -1.28 -11.67 -2.66
CA LYS A 296 -0.50 -12.88 -2.93
C LYS A 296 0.96 -12.65 -2.61
N GLU A 297 1.54 -13.58 -1.86
CA GLU A 297 2.98 -13.64 -1.61
C GLU A 297 3.55 -12.33 -1.05
N ILE A 298 2.78 -11.63 -0.19
CA ILE A 298 3.27 -10.43 0.48
C ILE A 298 4.47 -10.79 1.33
N ASN A 299 5.58 -10.10 1.07
CA ASN A 299 6.78 -10.21 1.88
C ASN A 299 6.97 -8.93 2.71
N THR A 300 6.79 -9.07 4.03
CA THR A 300 7.08 -8.01 5.01
C THR A 300 8.39 -8.27 5.76
N ASN A 301 8.90 -9.50 5.76
CA ASN A 301 10.10 -9.96 6.44
C ASN A 301 11.27 -10.06 5.46
N TRP A 302 11.72 -8.91 4.96
CA TRP A 302 12.89 -8.89 4.09
C TRP A 302 14.18 -8.80 4.90
N GLN A 303 14.98 -9.86 4.84
CA GLN A 303 16.36 -9.85 5.32
C GLN A 303 17.27 -9.32 4.22
N TYR A 304 17.91 -8.17 4.43
CA TYR A 304 19.09 -7.84 3.63
C TYR A 304 20.16 -8.90 3.92
N ARG A 305 20.99 -9.23 2.93
CA ARG A 305 22.10 -10.20 3.06
C ARG A 305 23.21 -9.80 4.06
N GLU A 306 22.97 -8.84 4.93
CA GLU A 306 23.83 -8.47 6.05
C GLU A 306 22.99 -8.37 7.33
N ASN A 307 22.92 -9.48 8.09
CA ASN A 307 22.74 -9.64 9.55
C ASN A 307 21.93 -8.64 10.40
N ASN A 308 21.13 -7.76 9.83
CA ASN A 308 20.29 -6.81 10.55
C ASN A 308 18.86 -7.36 10.57
N TYR A 309 18.39 -7.69 11.77
CA TYR A 309 16.98 -7.96 12.01
C TYR A 309 16.20 -6.67 11.72
N THR A 310 15.57 -6.59 10.56
CA THR A 310 14.53 -5.61 10.27
C THR A 310 13.22 -6.16 10.83
N GLU A 311 12.49 -5.33 11.57
CA GLU A 311 11.14 -5.73 11.97
C GLU A 311 10.24 -5.83 10.73
N PRO A 312 9.30 -6.80 10.69
CA PRO A 312 8.39 -6.90 9.57
C PRO A 312 7.63 -5.60 9.32
N ALA A 313 7.34 -5.33 8.05
CA ALA A 313 6.44 -4.26 7.62
C ALA A 313 5.02 -4.39 8.19
N GLU A 314 4.41 -3.25 8.53
CA GLU A 314 3.05 -3.16 9.07
C GLU A 314 2.03 -3.09 7.93
N LEU A 315 1.03 -3.96 7.95
CA LEU A 315 -0.11 -3.91 7.04
C LEU A 315 -1.31 -3.35 7.82
N TYR A 316 -1.68 -2.10 7.53
CA TYR A 316 -2.71 -1.40 8.29
C TYR A 316 -3.99 -1.26 7.48
N PHE A 317 -5.07 -1.83 8.00
CA PHE A 317 -6.42 -1.64 7.49
C PHE A 317 -7.27 -0.99 8.57
N ARG A 318 -7.96 0.08 8.19
CA ARG A 318 -8.90 0.76 9.05
C ARG A 318 -10.17 1.11 8.30
N ASP A 319 -11.34 0.84 8.87
CA ASP A 319 -12.63 1.15 8.25
C ASP A 319 -12.77 0.51 6.85
N VAL A 320 -12.22 -0.71 6.68
CA VAL A 320 -12.24 -1.48 5.43
C VAL A 320 -13.19 -2.68 5.56
N PHE A 321 -14.08 -2.83 4.57
CA PHE A 321 -15.04 -3.93 4.49
C PHE A 321 -14.64 -4.88 3.37
N PHE A 322 -14.27 -6.11 3.71
CA PHE A 322 -13.87 -7.10 2.73
C PHE A 322 -15.04 -7.99 2.31
N ASN A 323 -15.13 -8.27 1.01
CA ASN A 323 -16.14 -9.16 0.46
C ASN A 323 -15.69 -10.64 0.46
N SER A 324 -16.54 -11.54 -0.04
CA SER A 324 -16.25 -12.98 -0.09
C SER A 324 -15.25 -13.43 -1.15
N LYS A 325 -14.93 -12.57 -2.12
CA LYS A 325 -13.95 -12.86 -3.16
C LYS A 325 -12.54 -12.49 -2.73
N THR A 326 -12.41 -11.71 -1.65
CA THR A 326 -11.12 -11.31 -1.08
C THR A 326 -10.32 -12.52 -0.59
N PHE A 327 -9.05 -12.60 -0.97
CA PHE A 327 -8.16 -13.62 -0.44
C PHE A 327 -6.74 -13.13 -0.18
N PHE A 328 -6.13 -13.74 0.83
CA PHE A 328 -4.73 -13.61 1.18
C PHE A 328 -4.07 -14.98 1.01
N LYS A 329 -3.02 -15.05 0.19
CA LYS A 329 -2.33 -16.30 -0.14
C LYS A 329 -0.85 -16.15 0.06
N ASN A 330 -0.20 -17.11 0.71
CA ASN A 330 1.27 -17.15 0.90
C ASN A 330 1.83 -15.84 1.51
N SER A 331 1.05 -15.12 2.31
CA SER A 331 1.37 -13.74 2.70
C SER A 331 1.80 -13.66 4.17
N ASP A 332 2.73 -12.77 4.46
CA ASP A 332 3.15 -12.46 5.83
C ASP A 332 2.20 -11.44 6.47
N LEU A 333 1.47 -11.89 7.49
CA LEU A 333 0.51 -11.12 8.28
C LEU A 333 0.97 -10.98 9.74
N THR A 334 2.27 -11.13 10.02
CA THR A 334 2.82 -11.02 11.38
C THR A 334 2.55 -9.65 12.00
N LYS A 335 2.66 -8.57 11.22
CA LYS A 335 2.29 -7.22 11.65
C LYS A 335 1.01 -6.70 10.99
N LEU A 336 -0.05 -7.52 10.99
CA LEU A 336 -1.37 -7.07 10.56
C LEU A 336 -2.04 -6.23 11.66
N GLU A 337 -2.51 -5.05 11.26
CA GLU A 337 -3.30 -4.15 12.08
C GLU A 337 -4.70 -3.97 11.46
N LEU A 338 -5.75 -4.18 12.25
CA LEU A 338 -7.16 -4.10 11.84
C LEU A 338 -7.93 -3.19 12.80
N ASP A 339 -8.53 -2.12 12.30
CA ASP A 339 -9.34 -1.18 13.09
C ASP A 339 -10.70 -0.97 12.41
N ASN A 340 -11.79 -1.31 13.07
CA ASN A 340 -13.15 -1.24 12.52
C ASN A 340 -13.33 -1.92 11.14
N CYS A 341 -12.63 -3.04 10.91
CA CYS A 341 -12.76 -3.84 9.67
C CYS A 341 -13.78 -4.98 9.77
N ASP A 342 -14.38 -5.36 8.63
CA ASP A 342 -15.08 -6.64 8.48
C ASP A 342 -14.20 -7.65 7.73
N VAL A 343 -13.62 -8.59 8.47
CA VAL A 343 -12.79 -9.66 7.93
C VAL A 343 -13.54 -10.99 7.81
N SER A 344 -14.86 -11.03 8.01
CA SER A 344 -15.63 -12.28 8.18
C SER A 344 -15.79 -13.16 6.92
N ASN A 345 -15.46 -12.63 5.74
CA ASN A 345 -15.61 -13.34 4.46
C ASN A 345 -14.28 -13.49 3.69
N ILE A 346 -13.15 -13.27 4.35
CA ILE A 346 -11.82 -13.37 3.72
C ILE A 346 -11.34 -14.82 3.70
N THR A 347 -10.77 -15.23 2.57
CA THR A 347 -10.05 -16.52 2.48
C THR A 347 -8.56 -16.33 2.78
N PHE A 348 -8.07 -16.92 3.87
CA PHE A 348 -6.64 -16.97 4.20
C PHE A 348 -6.05 -18.34 3.83
N SER A 349 -4.99 -18.37 3.03
CA SER A 349 -4.30 -19.59 2.62
C SER A 349 -2.79 -19.46 2.80
N ARG A 350 -2.19 -20.34 3.62
CA ARG A 350 -0.73 -20.37 3.88
C ARG A 350 -0.17 -19.00 4.27
N CYS A 351 -0.88 -18.28 5.14
CA CYS A 351 -0.41 -16.99 5.67
C CYS A 351 0.36 -17.20 6.97
N ILE A 352 1.38 -16.37 7.20
CA ILE A 352 2.17 -16.37 8.42
C ILE A 352 1.54 -15.37 9.39
N TRP A 353 1.31 -15.76 10.63
CA TRP A 353 0.67 -14.92 11.64
C TRP A 353 1.59 -14.73 12.84
N ASN A 354 1.41 -13.63 13.58
CA ASN A 354 2.08 -13.46 14.86
C ASN A 354 1.45 -14.37 15.92
N ASP A 355 2.12 -15.49 16.18
CA ASP A 355 1.75 -16.48 17.18
C ASP A 355 2.68 -16.37 18.40
N GLU A 356 2.14 -15.84 19.49
CA GLU A 356 2.85 -15.71 20.75
C GLU A 356 2.11 -16.46 21.86
N LYS A 357 2.81 -17.38 22.55
CA LYS A 357 2.29 -18.08 23.73
C LYS A 357 0.94 -18.79 23.47
N ASN A 358 0.82 -19.48 22.33
CA ASN A 358 -0.37 -20.22 21.89
C ASN A 358 -1.60 -19.35 21.58
N ARG A 359 -1.39 -18.13 21.08
CA ARG A 359 -2.48 -17.27 20.62
C ARG A 359 -2.05 -16.33 19.50
N LEU A 360 -3.00 -15.91 18.68
CA LEU A 360 -2.76 -14.90 17.66
C LEU A 360 -2.70 -13.50 18.29
N LYS A 361 -1.81 -12.65 17.76
CA LYS A 361 -1.70 -11.25 18.19
C LYS A 361 -1.73 -10.32 16.99
N LEU A 362 -2.76 -9.48 16.93
CA LEU A 362 -2.81 -8.30 16.07
C LEU A 362 -2.01 -7.17 16.71
N VAL A 363 -1.43 -6.31 15.87
CA VAL A 363 -0.58 -5.18 16.30
C VAL A 363 -1.36 -4.18 17.15
N ASN A 364 -2.67 -4.00 16.91
CA ASN A 364 -3.55 -3.11 17.66
C ASN A 364 -3.54 -3.35 19.19
N GLU A 365 -3.11 -4.54 19.64
CA GLU A 365 -2.96 -4.82 21.07
C GLU A 365 -1.84 -4.03 21.76
N LEU A 366 -0.83 -3.53 21.03
CA LEU A 366 0.26 -2.73 21.61
C LEU A 366 -0.22 -1.34 22.08
N PRO A 367 -0.95 -0.56 21.26
CA PRO A 367 -1.66 0.64 21.73
C PRO A 367 -2.53 0.37 22.96
N ILE A 368 -3.27 -0.75 22.99
CA ILE A 368 -4.10 -1.17 24.13
C ILE A 368 -3.24 -1.37 25.40
N GLN A 369 -2.11 -2.07 25.30
CA GLN A 369 -1.19 -2.27 26.43
C GLN A 369 -0.57 -0.96 26.92
N SER A 370 -0.21 -0.05 26.01
CA SER A 370 0.30 1.28 26.38
C SER A 370 -0.76 2.12 27.10
N LEU A 371 -2.02 2.04 26.67
CA LEU A 371 -3.16 2.69 27.31
C LEU A 371 -3.48 2.05 28.66
N GLU A 372 -3.42 0.72 28.79
CA GLU A 372 -3.55 0.00 30.06
C GLU A 372 -2.46 0.42 31.05
N ALA A 373 -1.21 0.57 30.60
CA ALA A 373 -0.09 1.03 31.44
C ALA A 373 -0.27 2.49 31.88
N LYS A 374 -0.65 3.39 30.97
CA LYS A 374 -0.99 4.78 31.29
C LYS A 374 -2.16 4.88 32.28
N ASN A 375 -3.20 4.06 32.10
CA ASN A 375 -4.34 4.00 33.04
C ASN A 375 -3.92 3.48 34.42
N LYS A 376 -3.03 2.47 34.50
CA LYS A 376 -2.47 1.99 35.77
C LYS A 376 -1.63 3.05 36.50
N LEU A 377 -0.87 3.86 35.77
CA LEU A 377 -0.06 4.95 36.35
C LEU A 377 -0.92 6.16 36.77
N LYS A 378 -1.94 6.53 35.99
CA LYS A 378 -2.86 7.65 36.30
C LYS A 378 -3.90 7.32 37.38
N LEU A 379 -4.09 6.05 37.75
CA LEU A 379 -4.97 5.65 38.87
C LEU A 379 -4.56 6.27 40.22
N ALA A 380 -3.38 6.90 40.31
CA ALA A 380 -2.92 7.66 41.47
C ALA A 380 -3.49 9.09 41.59
N ASN A 381 -3.94 9.75 40.51
CA ASN A 381 -4.35 11.17 40.53
C ASN A 381 -5.73 11.39 39.85
N HIS A 382 -6.71 11.92 40.59
CA HIS A 382 -8.11 12.13 40.15
C HIS A 382 -8.25 13.28 39.13
N HIS A 383 -8.48 12.99 37.84
CA HIS A 383 -8.88 13.98 36.82
C HIS A 383 -10.11 13.54 36.00
N PRO A 384 -10.96 14.49 35.54
CA PRO A 384 -12.21 14.22 34.81
C PRO A 384 -12.02 13.66 33.38
N SER A 385 -10.83 13.73 32.78
CA SER A 385 -10.50 13.10 31.48
C SER A 385 -10.46 11.55 31.50
N LYS A 386 -10.67 10.93 32.68
CA LYS A 386 -10.54 9.49 32.94
C LYS A 386 -11.63 8.62 32.29
N LYS A 387 -12.87 9.10 32.20
CA LYS A 387 -14.00 8.29 31.70
C LYS A 387 -13.94 8.11 30.19
N GLU A 388 -13.52 9.15 29.47
CA GLU A 388 -13.41 9.14 28.00
C GLU A 388 -12.25 8.27 27.51
N GLU A 389 -11.06 8.38 28.13
CA GLU A 389 -9.90 7.51 27.81
C GLU A 389 -10.21 6.03 28.07
N THR A 390 -10.89 5.73 29.18
CA THR A 390 -11.32 4.36 29.52
C THR A 390 -12.35 3.83 28.51
N GLN A 391 -13.30 4.67 28.08
CA GLN A 391 -14.29 4.29 27.08
C GLN A 391 -13.64 3.99 25.72
N LYS A 392 -12.72 4.85 25.25
CA LYS A 392 -11.95 4.60 24.02
C LYS A 392 -11.19 3.28 24.06
N LEU A 393 -10.61 2.93 25.22
CA LEU A 393 -9.94 1.65 25.41
C LEU A 393 -10.91 0.46 25.37
N ILE A 394 -12.08 0.59 26.00
CA ILE A 394 -13.15 -0.41 25.94
C ILE A 394 -13.60 -0.64 24.49
N ASP A 395 -13.75 0.42 23.71
CA ASP A 395 -14.19 0.34 22.32
C ASP A 395 -13.13 -0.36 21.44
N LYS A 396 -11.84 -0.01 21.60
CA LYS A 396 -10.74 -0.74 20.93
C LYS A 396 -10.69 -2.23 21.30
N LEU A 397 -10.96 -2.58 22.56
CA LEU A 397 -11.04 -3.98 23.00
C LEU A 397 -12.24 -4.71 22.41
N ARG A 398 -13.38 -4.03 22.25
CA ARG A 398 -14.58 -4.60 21.60
C ARG A 398 -14.33 -4.89 20.13
N ASP A 399 -13.68 -3.97 19.45
CA ASP A 399 -13.33 -4.11 18.05
C ASP A 399 -12.34 -5.26 17.84
N SER A 400 -11.25 -5.29 18.61
CA SER A 400 -10.29 -6.41 18.58
C SER A 400 -10.94 -7.76 18.94
N GLU A 401 -11.84 -7.81 19.92
CA GLU A 401 -12.64 -9.02 20.21
C GLU A 401 -13.47 -9.45 18.99
N ASN A 402 -14.07 -8.50 18.28
CA ASN A 402 -14.86 -8.78 17.08
C ASN A 402 -13.99 -9.31 15.93
N HIS A 403 -12.82 -8.72 15.67
CA HIS A 403 -11.88 -9.22 14.65
C HIS A 403 -11.44 -10.65 14.95
N TYR A 404 -11.05 -10.96 16.20
CA TYR A 404 -10.68 -12.33 16.56
C TYR A 404 -11.83 -13.33 16.38
N ARG A 405 -13.06 -12.92 16.66
CA ARG A 405 -14.24 -13.76 16.41
C ARG A 405 -14.46 -14.03 14.93
N GLN A 406 -14.28 -13.01 14.09
CA GLN A 406 -14.40 -13.15 12.63
C GLN A 406 -13.28 -14.03 12.07
N LEU A 407 -12.02 -13.80 12.49
CA LEU A 407 -10.87 -14.64 12.13
C LEU A 407 -11.09 -16.11 12.52
N LYS A 408 -11.58 -16.36 13.74
CA LYS A 408 -11.94 -17.71 14.19
C LYS A 408 -12.96 -18.37 13.24
N LYS A 409 -14.02 -17.65 12.85
CA LYS A 409 -15.04 -18.15 11.91
C LYS A 409 -14.43 -18.52 10.55
N ASN A 410 -13.49 -17.72 10.03
CA ASN A 410 -12.77 -18.03 8.79
C ASN A 410 -11.88 -19.27 8.90
N PHE A 411 -11.17 -19.40 10.02
CA PHE A 411 -10.32 -20.56 10.24
C PHE A 411 -11.14 -21.84 10.43
N ASP A 412 -12.31 -21.74 11.06
CA ASP A 412 -13.25 -22.86 11.18
C ASP A 412 -13.82 -23.29 9.82
N SER A 413 -14.19 -22.34 8.94
CA SER A 413 -14.73 -22.64 7.61
C SER A 413 -13.71 -23.31 6.69
N THR A 414 -12.44 -22.93 6.82
CA THR A 414 -11.30 -23.49 6.07
C THR A 414 -10.68 -24.72 6.72
N LYS A 415 -11.23 -25.20 7.85
CA LYS A 415 -10.72 -26.33 8.65
C LYS A 415 -9.29 -26.13 9.19
N SER A 416 -8.86 -24.88 9.36
CA SER A 416 -7.63 -24.54 10.07
C SER A 416 -7.87 -24.52 11.58
N TRP A 417 -8.04 -25.72 12.16
CA TRP A 417 -8.46 -25.88 13.56
C TRP A 417 -7.46 -25.30 14.58
N GLU A 418 -6.17 -25.31 14.25
CA GLU A 418 -5.12 -24.77 15.12
C GLU A 418 -5.23 -23.25 15.22
N LEU A 419 -5.31 -22.55 14.07
CA LEU A 419 -5.47 -21.10 14.01
C LEU A 419 -6.82 -20.66 14.58
N SER A 420 -7.89 -21.41 14.33
CA SER A 420 -9.20 -21.18 14.98
C SER A 420 -9.09 -21.26 16.51
N GLY A 421 -8.38 -22.27 17.02
CA GLY A 421 -8.11 -22.40 18.45
C GLY A 421 -7.35 -21.19 19.02
N LYS A 422 -6.29 -20.75 18.33
CA LYS A 422 -5.49 -19.58 18.72
C LYS A 422 -6.29 -18.27 18.66
N ALA A 423 -7.09 -18.05 17.62
CA ALA A 423 -7.97 -16.89 17.48
C ALA A 423 -9.02 -16.84 18.60
N TYR A 424 -9.58 -18.00 18.98
CA TYR A 424 -10.51 -18.09 20.11
C TYR A 424 -9.85 -17.70 21.45
N VAL A 425 -8.61 -18.12 21.70
CA VAL A 425 -7.87 -17.70 22.91
C VAL A 425 -7.74 -16.16 22.93
N SER A 426 -7.38 -15.56 21.81
CA SER A 426 -7.25 -14.10 21.68
C SER A 426 -8.58 -13.36 21.88
N GLU A 427 -9.68 -13.88 21.33
CA GLU A 427 -11.04 -13.37 21.58
C GLU A 427 -11.34 -13.35 23.09
N MET A 428 -11.08 -14.46 23.79
CA MET A 428 -11.35 -14.56 25.22
C MET A 428 -10.46 -13.64 26.06
N GLU A 429 -9.19 -13.43 25.67
CA GLU A 429 -8.29 -12.48 26.32
C GLU A 429 -8.80 -11.04 26.21
N MET A 430 -9.22 -10.61 25.01
CA MET A 430 -9.77 -9.27 24.79
C MET A 430 -11.05 -9.08 25.63
N ARG A 431 -11.94 -10.08 25.63
CA ARG A 431 -13.16 -10.07 26.44
C ARG A 431 -12.84 -9.96 27.93
N LYS A 432 -11.89 -10.75 28.44
CA LYS A 432 -11.48 -10.73 29.86
C LYS A 432 -10.97 -9.34 30.25
N ARG A 433 -10.09 -8.73 29.44
CA ARG A 433 -9.58 -7.38 29.68
C ARG A 433 -10.70 -6.33 29.67
N ARG A 434 -11.62 -6.42 28.69
CA ARG A 434 -12.79 -5.54 28.61
C ARG A 434 -13.67 -5.63 29.84
N LEU A 435 -14.01 -6.83 30.29
CA LEU A 435 -14.89 -7.03 31.46
C LEU A 435 -14.31 -6.45 32.75
N TYR A 436 -12.99 -6.46 32.90
CA TYR A 436 -12.31 -5.80 34.02
C TYR A 436 -12.51 -4.29 33.98
N LEU A 437 -12.31 -3.67 32.81
CA LEU A 437 -12.48 -2.21 32.63
C LEU A 437 -13.94 -1.77 32.72
N GLU A 438 -14.89 -2.61 32.28
CA GLU A 438 -16.34 -2.37 32.44
C GLU A 438 -16.82 -2.54 33.90
N GLY A 439 -15.95 -2.97 34.84
CA GLY A 439 -16.32 -3.19 36.24
C GLY A 439 -17.16 -4.45 36.49
N LYS A 440 -17.30 -5.34 35.50
CA LYS A 440 -18.10 -6.58 35.60
C LYS A 440 -17.29 -7.71 36.27
N LEU A 441 -16.94 -7.49 37.54
CA LEU A 441 -15.99 -8.33 38.28
C LEU A 441 -16.40 -9.81 38.40
N TYR A 442 -17.69 -10.11 38.54
CA TYR A 442 -18.18 -11.50 38.59
C TYR A 442 -17.89 -12.25 37.28
N GLN A 443 -18.27 -11.65 36.14
CA GLN A 443 -18.03 -12.23 34.82
C GLN A 443 -16.53 -12.34 34.55
N TRP A 444 -15.76 -11.29 34.88
CA TRP A 444 -14.31 -11.32 34.80
C TRP A 444 -13.70 -12.46 35.61
N ALA A 445 -14.17 -12.72 36.84
CA ALA A 445 -13.67 -13.79 37.69
C ALA A 445 -13.91 -15.17 37.08
N ILE A 446 -15.06 -15.39 36.44
CA ILE A 446 -15.36 -16.61 35.68
C ILE A 446 -14.35 -16.81 34.54
N TYR A 447 -14.12 -15.77 33.72
CA TYR A 447 -13.17 -15.85 32.60
C TYR A 447 -11.72 -16.03 33.09
N LYS A 448 -11.35 -15.42 34.22
CA LYS A 448 -10.04 -15.61 34.83
C LYS A 448 -9.88 -17.04 35.37
N PHE A 449 -10.89 -17.60 36.02
CA PHE A 449 -10.90 -19.00 36.43
C PHE A 449 -10.74 -19.93 35.22
N TYR A 450 -11.50 -19.67 34.15
CA TYR A 450 -11.48 -20.46 32.92
C TYR A 450 -10.12 -20.40 32.18
N ASP A 451 -9.45 -19.25 32.20
CA ASP A 451 -8.08 -19.08 31.69
C ASP A 451 -7.06 -19.85 32.54
N VAL A 452 -7.05 -19.61 33.85
CA VAL A 452 -6.01 -20.12 34.77
C VAL A 452 -6.03 -21.65 34.82
N PHE A 453 -7.22 -22.23 35.01
CA PHE A 453 -7.36 -23.67 35.22
C PHE A 453 -7.66 -24.42 33.92
N GLY A 454 -8.45 -23.82 33.03
CA GLY A 454 -8.92 -24.46 31.81
C GLY A 454 -8.10 -24.16 30.56
N GLY A 455 -7.29 -23.09 30.54
CA GLY A 455 -6.64 -22.61 29.31
C GLY A 455 -7.63 -22.34 28.18
N TYR A 456 -8.83 -21.88 28.52
CA TYR A 456 -9.99 -21.77 27.62
C TYR A 456 -10.32 -23.06 26.85
N THR A 457 -9.99 -24.23 27.39
CA THR A 457 -10.05 -25.55 26.72
C THR A 457 -9.22 -25.63 25.43
N GLN A 458 -8.22 -24.78 25.24
CA GLN A 458 -7.30 -24.85 24.10
C GLN A 458 -5.90 -25.36 24.53
N ASP A 459 -5.57 -25.30 25.82
CA ASP A 459 -4.35 -25.90 26.39
C ASP A 459 -4.71 -27.04 27.34
N PHE A 460 -4.39 -28.28 26.96
CA PHE A 460 -4.65 -29.48 27.77
C PHE A 460 -3.74 -29.57 29.02
N ARG A 461 -2.60 -28.86 29.04
CA ARG A 461 -1.64 -28.92 30.15
C ARG A 461 -2.15 -28.18 31.37
N LYS A 462 -2.83 -27.04 31.18
CA LYS A 462 -3.37 -26.23 32.27
C LYS A 462 -4.37 -27.02 33.15
N PRO A 463 -5.35 -27.75 32.60
CA PRO A 463 -6.22 -28.62 33.38
C PRO A 463 -5.46 -29.71 34.15
N ILE A 464 -4.49 -30.39 33.52
CA ILE A 464 -3.68 -31.42 34.19
C ILE A 464 -2.93 -30.83 35.38
N VAL A 465 -2.21 -29.72 35.17
CA VAL A 465 -1.46 -29.03 36.24
C VAL A 465 -2.42 -28.57 37.34
N SER A 466 -3.64 -28.17 36.98
CA SER A 466 -4.68 -27.78 37.94
C SER A 466 -5.16 -28.94 38.79
N ILE A 467 -5.32 -30.14 38.21
CA ILE A 467 -5.64 -31.37 38.94
C ILE A 467 -4.50 -31.71 39.91
N PHE A 468 -3.24 -31.65 39.49
CA PHE A 468 -2.10 -31.89 40.40
C PHE A 468 -2.04 -30.88 41.55
N LYS A 469 -2.25 -29.59 41.26
CA LYS A 469 -2.31 -28.55 42.29
C LYS A 469 -3.48 -28.76 43.26
N LEU A 470 -4.63 -29.20 42.75
CA LEU A 470 -5.81 -29.52 43.54
C LEU A 470 -5.50 -30.67 44.50
N ILE A 471 -4.98 -31.79 43.98
CA ILE A 471 -4.57 -32.96 44.78
C ILE A 471 -3.59 -32.53 45.87
N PHE A 472 -2.53 -31.78 45.51
CA PHE A 472 -1.54 -31.34 46.49
C PHE A 472 -2.14 -30.44 47.60
N ALA A 473 -2.98 -29.47 47.23
CA ALA A 473 -3.60 -28.56 48.18
C ALA A 473 -4.54 -29.31 49.14
N PHE A 474 -5.40 -30.19 48.62
CA PHE A 474 -6.34 -30.94 49.43
C PHE A 474 -5.68 -32.07 50.22
N SER A 475 -4.63 -32.71 49.71
CA SER A 475 -3.79 -33.61 50.51
C SER A 475 -3.15 -32.89 51.70
N THR A 476 -2.72 -31.63 51.52
CA THR A 476 -2.21 -30.83 52.65
C THR A 476 -3.31 -30.57 53.70
N ILE A 477 -4.55 -30.35 53.25
CA ILE A 477 -5.72 -30.18 54.14
C ILE A 477 -6.05 -31.51 54.86
N TYR A 478 -6.07 -32.63 54.13
CA TYR A 478 -6.42 -33.95 54.67
C TYR A 478 -5.32 -34.59 55.52
N PHE A 479 -4.10 -34.08 55.47
CA PHE A 479 -3.04 -34.46 56.39
C PHE A 479 -3.45 -34.25 57.85
N PHE A 480 -4.25 -33.22 58.14
CA PHE A 480 -4.71 -32.94 59.50
C PHE A 480 -5.82 -33.87 60.01
N ILE A 481 -6.29 -34.83 59.21
CA ILE A 481 -7.28 -35.84 59.65
C ILE A 481 -6.61 -36.87 60.58
N ASP A 482 -5.47 -37.42 60.15
CA ASP A 482 -4.78 -38.52 60.85
C ASP A 482 -3.25 -38.38 60.86
N TYR A 483 -2.70 -37.26 60.38
CA TYR A 483 -1.26 -36.96 60.28
C TYR A 483 -0.47 -38.00 59.45
N ASN A 484 -1.16 -38.71 58.56
CA ASN A 484 -0.55 -39.70 57.68
C ASN A 484 -0.45 -39.17 56.25
N VAL A 485 0.78 -38.99 55.76
CA VAL A 485 1.05 -38.45 54.42
C VAL A 485 0.48 -39.33 53.31
N LEU A 486 0.59 -40.66 53.44
CA LEU A 486 0.10 -41.59 52.43
C LEU A 486 -1.43 -41.52 52.32
N ASN A 487 -2.13 -41.57 53.46
CA ASN A 487 -3.58 -41.47 53.51
C ASN A 487 -4.06 -40.10 53.00
N ALA A 488 -3.34 -39.02 53.33
CA ALA A 488 -3.65 -37.68 52.86
C ALA A 488 -3.53 -37.54 51.33
N ILE A 489 -2.48 -38.13 50.74
CA ILE A 489 -2.31 -38.19 49.28
C ILE A 489 -3.44 -39.00 48.65
N GLN A 490 -3.69 -40.21 49.15
CA GLN A 490 -4.75 -41.07 48.64
C GLN A 490 -6.14 -40.40 48.72
N ARG A 491 -6.44 -39.69 49.82
CA ARG A 491 -7.68 -38.90 49.99
C ARG A 491 -7.79 -37.77 48.97
N GLY A 492 -6.72 -37.02 48.72
CA GLY A 492 -6.70 -35.96 47.71
C GLY A 492 -6.87 -36.49 46.28
N ILE A 493 -6.23 -37.62 45.95
CA ILE A 493 -6.44 -38.26 44.65
C ILE A 493 -7.90 -38.72 44.51
N LYS A 494 -8.46 -39.37 45.54
CA LYS A 494 -9.85 -39.86 45.55
C LYS A 494 -10.86 -38.71 45.43
N GLY A 495 -10.59 -37.57 46.05
CA GLY A 495 -11.45 -36.39 45.97
C GLY A 495 -11.40 -35.69 44.61
N ALA A 496 -10.22 -35.52 44.03
CA ALA A 496 -10.04 -34.89 42.73
C ALA A 496 -10.45 -35.78 41.54
N LEU A 497 -10.33 -37.11 41.67
CA LEU A 497 -10.60 -38.10 40.63
C LEU A 497 -11.49 -39.25 41.18
N PRO A 498 -12.80 -39.01 41.36
CA PRO A 498 -13.70 -39.92 42.09
C PRO A 498 -13.91 -41.28 41.43
N TYR A 499 -13.58 -41.42 40.14
CA TYR A 499 -13.68 -42.68 39.39
C TYR A 499 -12.48 -43.60 39.57
N MET A 500 -11.43 -43.16 40.29
CA MET A 500 -10.31 -44.05 40.63
C MET A 500 -10.63 -44.82 41.91
N GLU A 501 -10.60 -46.15 41.81
CA GLU A 501 -10.74 -47.03 42.96
C GLU A 501 -9.47 -46.96 43.82
N ILE A 502 -9.55 -46.22 44.92
CA ILE A 502 -8.50 -46.15 45.94
C ILE A 502 -9.07 -46.76 47.22
N GLY A 503 -8.42 -47.83 47.69
CA GLY A 503 -8.81 -48.62 48.86
C GLY A 503 -8.62 -47.88 50.18
N ILE A 504 -9.44 -46.86 50.41
CA ILE A 504 -9.52 -46.11 51.66
C ILE A 504 -10.91 -46.33 52.25
N GLU A 505 -10.97 -46.88 53.47
CA GLU A 505 -12.19 -46.93 54.29
C GLU A 505 -12.73 -45.51 54.51
N ASP A 506 -14.06 -45.37 54.48
CA ASP A 506 -14.83 -44.13 54.26
C ASP A 506 -14.23 -42.88 54.97
N PRO A 507 -13.35 -42.11 54.31
CA PRO A 507 -12.37 -41.30 55.02
C PRO A 507 -12.86 -39.91 55.44
N PHE A 508 -14.11 -39.56 55.12
CA PHE A 508 -14.63 -38.21 55.26
C PHE A 508 -15.93 -38.20 56.07
N THR A 509 -15.86 -37.73 57.31
CA THR A 509 -17.02 -37.56 58.19
C THR A 509 -17.10 -36.12 58.73
N GLY A 510 -18.32 -35.67 59.03
CA GLY A 510 -18.55 -34.35 59.62
C GLY A 510 -18.05 -33.18 58.75
N PHE A 511 -17.26 -32.28 59.34
CA PHE A 511 -16.75 -31.06 58.69
C PHE A 511 -15.93 -31.34 57.42
N TRP A 512 -15.24 -32.50 57.34
CA TRP A 512 -14.40 -32.88 56.19
C TRP A 512 -15.19 -33.17 54.90
N LEU A 513 -16.51 -33.27 54.99
CA LEU A 513 -17.38 -33.36 53.81
C LEU A 513 -17.38 -32.06 52.98
N ILE A 514 -17.16 -30.89 53.62
CA ILE A 514 -17.11 -29.60 52.92
C ILE A 514 -15.92 -29.53 51.95
N PRO A 515 -14.65 -29.71 52.39
CA PRO A 515 -13.51 -29.70 51.47
C PRO A 515 -13.61 -30.81 50.43
N ARG A 516 -14.07 -32.01 50.80
CA ARG A 516 -14.32 -33.11 49.84
C ARG A 516 -15.27 -32.69 48.72
N ASN A 517 -16.39 -32.06 49.04
CA ASN A 517 -17.37 -31.66 48.03
C ASN A 517 -16.83 -30.55 47.11
N ILE A 518 -16.06 -29.60 47.66
CA ILE A 518 -15.40 -28.56 46.87
C ILE A 518 -14.38 -29.18 45.91
N GLU A 519 -13.54 -30.08 46.41
CA GLU A 519 -12.54 -30.81 45.63
C GLU A 519 -13.19 -31.63 44.51
N LEU A 520 -14.30 -32.32 44.81
CA LEU A 520 -15.05 -33.10 43.84
C LEU A 520 -15.56 -32.25 42.66
N VAL A 521 -16.15 -31.10 42.97
CA VAL A 521 -16.66 -30.16 41.95
C VAL A 521 -15.53 -29.59 41.11
N LEU A 522 -14.42 -29.17 41.74
CA LEU A 522 -13.26 -28.63 41.04
C LEU A 522 -12.55 -29.70 40.20
N GLY A 523 -12.35 -30.89 40.75
CA GLY A 523 -11.74 -32.03 40.07
C GLY A 523 -12.55 -32.46 38.85
N GLY A 524 -13.86 -32.61 39.00
CA GLY A 524 -14.78 -32.88 37.89
C GLY A 524 -14.74 -31.79 36.81
N THR A 525 -14.68 -30.52 37.22
CA THR A 525 -14.55 -29.38 36.28
C THR A 525 -13.23 -29.39 35.52
N PHE A 526 -12.10 -29.64 36.21
CA PHE A 526 -10.79 -29.69 35.56
C PHE A 526 -10.67 -30.91 34.64
N LEU A 527 -11.23 -32.05 35.03
CA LEU A 527 -11.30 -33.23 34.17
C LEU A 527 -12.14 -32.94 32.91
N ALA A 528 -13.27 -32.25 33.05
CA ALA A 528 -14.08 -31.83 31.91
C ALA A 528 -13.30 -30.87 30.98
N PHE A 529 -12.58 -29.90 31.53
CA PHE A 529 -11.70 -29.02 30.74
C PHE A 529 -10.61 -29.80 30.00
N PHE A 530 -10.00 -30.79 30.66
CA PHE A 530 -9.00 -31.65 30.06
C PHE A 530 -9.55 -32.44 28.87
N ILE A 531 -10.70 -33.09 29.04
CA ILE A 531 -11.37 -33.88 27.98
C ILE A 531 -11.72 -32.98 26.79
N LEU A 532 -12.28 -31.79 27.04
CA LEU A 532 -12.61 -30.84 25.98
C LEU A 532 -11.37 -30.34 25.24
N ALA A 533 -10.28 -30.05 25.95
CA ALA A 533 -9.02 -29.64 25.34
C ALA A 533 -8.38 -30.76 24.51
N LEU A 534 -8.39 -32.00 25.00
CA LEU A 534 -7.93 -33.17 24.24
C LEU A 534 -8.73 -33.39 22.96
N ARG A 535 -10.07 -33.32 23.05
CA ARG A 535 -10.94 -33.46 21.86
C ARG A 535 -10.57 -32.47 20.78
N LYS A 536 -10.31 -31.21 21.14
CA LYS A 536 -9.89 -30.17 20.19
C LYS A 536 -8.51 -30.44 19.62
N ARG A 537 -7.56 -30.88 20.46
CA ARG A 537 -6.21 -31.23 20.01
C ARG A 537 -6.18 -32.40 19.04
N PHE A 538 -7.08 -33.38 19.17
CA PHE A 538 -7.21 -34.46 18.19
C PHE A 538 -7.91 -34.04 16.89
N LYS A 539 -8.61 -32.90 16.90
CA LYS A 539 -9.26 -32.35 15.71
C LYS A 539 -8.28 -31.50 14.89
N GLN A 540 -7.36 -30.82 15.56
CA GLN A 540 -6.22 -30.09 14.98
C GLN A 540 -5.24 -31.06 14.34
#